data_AF-A0A435XAV1-F1
#
_entry.id   AF-A0A435XAV1-F1
#
_cell.length_a   1.000
_cell.length_b   1.000
_cell.length_c   1.000
_cell.angle_alpha   90.00
_cell.angle_beta   90.00
_cell.angle_gamma   90.00
#
_symmetry.space_group_name_H-M   'P 1'
#
loop_
_entity.id
_entity.type
_entity.pdbx_description
1 polymer ?
#
loop_
_entity_poly.entity_id
_entity_poly.type
_entity_poly.pdbx_seq_one_letter_code
_entity_poly.pdbx_strand_id
1 'polypeptide(L)' 'VQDSLLAIPMRRYGRVDEFASVVTFLASQMSSYVTGSVIRVDGGMIKSI' A
#
# COMPACT_ATOMS: atom_id res chain seq x y z
N VAL A 1 23.00 -7.31 3.95
CA VAL A 1 21.77 -6.53 3.68
C VAL A 1 20.91 -7.37 2.77
N GLN A 2 19.73 -7.82 3.22
CA GLN A 2 18.81 -8.59 2.38
C GLN A 2 18.39 -7.68 1.21
N ASP A 3 18.52 -8.18 -0.02
CA ASP A 3 18.06 -7.45 -1.20
C ASP A 3 16.54 -7.22 -1.09
N SER A 4 16.14 -5.98 -0.82
CA SER A 4 14.77 -5.62 -0.45
C SER A 4 13.78 -5.94 -1.58
N LEU A 5 14.24 -5.96 -2.84
CA LEU A 5 13.44 -6.35 -3.99
C LEU A 5 13.03 -7.83 -3.95
N LEU A 6 13.82 -8.71 -3.33
CA LEU A 6 13.49 -10.12 -3.20
C LEU A 6 12.42 -10.38 -2.14
N ALA A 7 12.30 -9.47 -1.16
CA ALA A 7 11.31 -9.56 -0.11
C ALA A 7 9.92 -9.07 -0.55
N ILE A 8 9.86 -8.21 -1.58
CA ILE A 8 8.61 -7.72 -2.17
C ILE A 8 8.10 -8.76 -3.18
N PRO A 9 6.93 -9.39 -2.98
CA PRO A 9 6.35 -10.34 -3.95
C PRO A 9 6.22 -9.79 -5.37
N MET A 10 5.87 -8.50 -5.50
CA MET A 10 5.80 -7.81 -6.80
C MET A 10 7.17 -7.55 -7.45
N ARG A 11 8.29 -7.83 -6.77
CA ARG A 11 9.68 -7.69 -7.26
C ARG A 11 10.05 -6.29 -7.74
N ARG A 12 9.34 -5.27 -7.27
CA ARG A 12 9.60 -3.86 -7.58
C ARG A 12 9.11 -2.98 -6.45
N TYR A 13 9.62 -1.75 -6.41
CA TYR A 13 9.01 -0.70 -5.62
C TYR A 13 7.69 -0.23 -6.25
N GLY A 14 6.80 0.26 -5.41
CA GLY A 14 5.59 0.93 -5.84
C GLY A 14 5.92 2.25 -6.54
N ARG A 15 5.09 2.64 -7.50
CA ARG A 15 5.14 3.94 -8.16
C ARG A 15 4.26 4.93 -7.38
N VAL A 16 4.59 6.22 -7.47
CA VAL A 16 3.89 7.29 -6.74
C VAL A 16 2.37 7.30 -7.02
N ASP A 17 1.95 7.00 -8.24
CA ASP A 17 0.55 6.93 -8.65
C ASP A 17 -0.24 5.82 -7.94
N GLU A 18 0.42 4.71 -7.58
CA GLU A 18 -0.21 3.60 -6.87
C GLU A 18 -0.56 4.01 -5.43
N PHE A 19 0.32 4.76 -4.77
CA PHE A 19 0.05 5.34 -3.44
C PHE A 19 -1.02 6.43 -3.53
N ALA A 20 -0.89 7.33 -4.52
CA ALA A 20 -1.83 8.42 -4.73
C ALA A 20 -3.26 7.90 -4.90
N SER A 21 -3.44 6.83 -5.67
CA SER A 21 -4.76 6.22 -5.89
C SER A 21 -5.43 5.75 -4.59
N VAL A 22 -4.66 5.13 -3.68
CA VAL A 22 -5.18 4.69 -2.37
C VAL A 22 -5.53 5.88 -1.49
N VAL A 23 -4.67 6.91 -1.48
CA VAL A 23 -4.94 8.15 -0.74
C VAL A 23 -6.18 8.86 -1.30
N THR A 24 -6.34 8.91 -2.62
CA THR A 24 -7.53 9.49 -3.27
C THR A 24 -8.80 8.74 -2.87
N PHE A 25 -8.77 7.41 -2.84
CA PHE A 25 -9.90 6.62 -2.32
C PHE A 25 -10.21 6.99 -0.87
N LEU A 26 -9.19 6.97 0.00
CA LEU A 26 -9.34 7.25 1.44
C LEU A 26 -9.82 8.67 1.74
N ALA A 27 -9.47 9.64 0.90
CA ALA A 27 -9.90 11.04 1.03
C ALA A 27 -11.26 11.31 0.36
N SER A 28 -11.83 10.35 -0.36
CA SER A 28 -13.08 10.51 -1.09
C SER A 28 -14.32 10.16 -0.25
N GLN A 29 -15.51 10.43 -0.78
CA GLN A 29 -16.76 9.98 -0.17
C GLN A 29 -16.92 8.45 -0.18
N MET A 30 -16.16 7.73 -1.01
CA MET A 30 -16.22 6.27 -1.11
C MET A 30 -15.75 5.57 0.17
N SER A 31 -14.93 6.24 0.98
CA SER A 31 -14.42 5.76 2.26
C SER A 31 -15.08 6.44 3.46
N SER A 32 -16.26 7.05 3.29
CA SER A 32 -16.91 7.91 4.30
C SER A 32 -17.18 7.25 5.67
N TYR A 33 -17.18 5.92 5.73
CA TYR A 33 -17.33 5.15 6.98
C TYR A 33 -16.10 4.33 7.37
N VAL A 34 -14.96 4.55 6.69
CA VAL A 34 -13.69 3.90 6.99
C VAL A 34 -12.90 4.81 7.92
N THR A 35 -12.74 4.38 9.17
CA THR A 35 -11.95 5.08 10.19
C THR A 35 -11.19 4.09 11.06
N GLY A 36 -10.16 4.55 11.77
CA GLY A 36 -9.35 3.73 12.68
C GLY A 36 -8.57 2.58 12.01
N SER A 37 -8.46 2.60 10.69
CA SER A 37 -7.86 1.52 9.90
C SER A 37 -6.56 1.97 9.23
N VAL A 38 -5.61 1.04 9.07
CA VAL A 38 -4.35 1.28 8.36
C VAL A 38 -4.35 0.44 7.08
N ILE A 39 -4.18 1.10 5.93
CA ILE A 39 -4.04 0.43 4.64
C ILE A 39 -2.56 0.44 4.24
N ARG A 40 -1.96 -0.74 4.11
CA ARG A 40 -0.59 -0.90 3.60
C ARG A 40 -0.59 -0.98 2.08
N VAL A 41 0.36 -0.24 1.48
CA VAL A 41 0.62 -0.22 0.04
C VAL A 41 2.09 -0.55 -0.17
N ASP A 42 2.45 -1.83 -0.11
CA ASP A 42 3.85 -2.27 -0.03
C ASP A 42 4.20 -3.38 -1.05
N GLY A 43 3.30 -3.68 -1.98
CA GLY A 43 3.47 -4.76 -2.96
C GLY A 43 3.59 -6.16 -2.33
N GLY A 44 3.13 -6.34 -1.08
CA GLY A 44 3.13 -7.60 -0.33
C GLY A 44 4.39 -7.83 0.51
N MET A 45 5.20 -6.80 0.76
CA MET A 45 6.44 -6.91 1.52
C MET A 45 6.20 -7.45 2.95
N ILE A 46 5.14 -7.00 3.62
CA ILE A 46 4.78 -7.45 4.96
C ILE A 46 3.68 -8.51 4.88
N LYS A 47 3.99 -9.72 5.36
CA LYS A 47 3.17 -10.93 5.16
C LYS A 47 1.96 -11.09 6.08
N SER A 48 1.86 -10.32 7.16
CA SER A 48 0.73 -10.37 8.11
C SER A 48 0.11 -8.99 8.25
N ILE A 49 -1.22 -8.92 8.43
CA ILE A 49 -1.97 -7.71 8.83
C ILE A 49 -1.73 -7.40 10.30
#